data_AF-A0A518GTI3-F1
#
_entry.id   AF-A0A518GTI3-F1
#
_cell.length_a   1.000
_cell.length_b   1.000
_cell.length_c   1.000
_cell.angle_alpha   90.00
_cell.angle_beta   90.00
_cell.angle_gamma   90.00
#
_symmetry.space_group_name_H-M   'P 1'
#
loop_
_entity.id
_entity.type
_entity.pdbx_description
1 polymer ?
#
loop_
_entity_poly.entity_id
_entity_poly.type
_entity_poly.pdbx_seq_one_letter_code
_entity_poly.pdbx_strand_id
1 'polypeptide(L)'
;MSLSKRKPAYLLHRPTGQARVRISGKDTYLGKFGTPESREKYEELVTAWLSDQDPRHVALTIDDLALLFLDFAKTYYRHRDGTETRSTNHFRQALRPVFSSMGKP
;
A
#
# COMPACT_ATOMS: atom_id res chain seq x y z
N MET A 1 1.84 -14.51 16.12
CA MET A 1 1.47 -15.52 15.10
C MET A 1 1.20 -14.78 13.80
N SER A 2 2.04 -14.93 12.77
CA SER A 2 1.73 -14.33 11.47
C SER A 2 0.64 -15.17 10.80
N LEU A 3 -0.52 -14.57 10.57
CA LEU A 3 -1.56 -15.15 9.73
C LEU A 3 -1.04 -15.06 8.30
N SER A 4 -0.46 -16.15 7.78
CA SER A 4 -0.25 -16.30 6.34
C SER A 4 -1.62 -16.14 5.68
N LYS A 5 -1.86 -14.98 5.05
CA LYS A 5 -3.15 -14.66 4.42
C LYS A 5 -3.31 -15.59 3.21
N ARG A 6 -4.16 -16.61 3.35
CA ARG A 6 -4.48 -17.55 2.28
C ARG A 6 -5.24 -16.84 1.17
N LYS A 7 -4.98 -17.22 -0.10
CA LYS A 7 -5.70 -16.72 -1.28
C LYS A 7 -7.22 -16.83 -1.03
N PRO A 8 -8.01 -15.75 -1.23
CA PRO A 8 -9.46 -15.80 -1.07
C PRO A 8 -10.08 -16.90 -1.93
N ALA A 9 -10.94 -17.72 -1.34
CA ALA A 9 -11.56 -18.84 -2.03
C ALA A 9 -12.71 -18.37 -2.94
N TYR A 10 -12.82 -19.01 -4.10
CA TYR A 10 -13.99 -18.90 -4.98
C TYR A 10 -15.09 -19.84 -4.47
N LEU A 11 -16.19 -19.29 -3.96
CA LEU A 11 -17.22 -20.04 -3.24
C LEU A 11 -18.59 -19.93 -3.92
N LEU A 12 -19.38 -21.00 -3.80
CA LEU A 12 -20.79 -21.00 -4.19
C LEU A 12 -21.65 -20.51 -3.03
N HIS A 13 -22.44 -19.47 -3.29
CA HIS A 13 -23.57 -19.12 -2.44
C HIS A 13 -24.78 -19.99 -2.81
N ARG A 14 -24.95 -21.11 -2.08
CA ARG A 14 -25.95 -22.14 -2.37
C ARG A 14 -27.38 -21.61 -2.60
N PRO A 15 -27.90 -20.65 -1.79
CA PRO A 15 -29.28 -20.19 -1.96
C PRO A 15 -29.54 -19.48 -3.29
N THR A 16 -28.58 -18.73 -3.81
CA THR A 16 -28.78 -17.91 -5.03
C THR A 16 -28.09 -18.50 -6.26
N GLY A 17 -27.28 -19.55 -6.10
CA GLY A 17 -26.47 -20.11 -7.19
C GLY A 17 -25.33 -19.20 -7.64
N GLN A 18 -25.06 -18.11 -6.91
CA GLN A 18 -24.06 -17.12 -7.29
C GLN A 18 -22.66 -17.48 -6.78
N ALA A 19 -21.64 -17.17 -7.56
CA ALA A 19 -20.27 -17.12 -7.10
C ALA A 19 -20.07 -15.95 -6.12
N ARG A 20 -19.29 -16.20 -5.07
CA ARG A 20 -18.85 -15.19 -4.13
C ARG A 20 -17.38 -15.39 -3.74
N VAL A 21 -16.73 -14.30 -3.37
CA VAL A 21 -15.40 -14.30 -2.74
C VAL A 21 -15.49 -13.46 -1.47
N ARG A 22 -14.82 -13.89 -0.40
CA ARG A 22 -14.75 -13.15 0.87
C ARG A 22 -13.38 -12.52 1.04
N ILE A 23 -13.33 -11.18 1.03
CA ILE A 23 -12.11 -10.40 1.18
C ILE A 23 -12.32 -9.41 2.31
N SER A 24 -11.40 -9.38 3.28
CA SER A 24 -11.45 -8.46 4.44
C SER A 24 -12.79 -8.47 5.19
N GLY A 25 -13.40 -9.64 5.32
CA GLY A 25 -14.68 -9.82 6.02
C GLY A 25 -15.94 -9.54 5.18
N LYS A 26 -15.79 -8.95 3.99
CA LYS A 26 -16.90 -8.62 3.07
C LYS A 26 -17.05 -9.67 1.98
N ASP A 27 -18.30 -10.04 1.68
CA ASP A 27 -18.64 -10.91 0.56
C ASP A 27 -18.93 -10.08 -0.69
N THR A 28 -18.30 -10.45 -1.81
CA THR A 28 -18.57 -9.88 -3.14
C THR A 28 -19.15 -10.96 -4.04
N TYR A 29 -20.32 -10.72 -4.62
CA TYR A 29 -20.96 -11.63 -5.58
C TYR A 29 -20.48 -11.36 -7.00
N LEU A 30 -20.19 -12.41 -7.75
CA LEU A 30 -19.50 -12.36 -9.03
C LEU A 30 -20.40 -12.70 -10.22
N GLY A 31 -21.65 -13.10 -9.94
CA GLY A 31 -22.60 -13.62 -10.93
C GLY A 31 -22.83 -15.12 -10.74
N LYS A 32 -23.35 -15.79 -11.76
CA LYS A 32 -23.68 -17.23 -11.70
C LYS A 32 -22.41 -18.05 -11.47
N PHE A 33 -22.47 -19.01 -10.55
CA PHE A 33 -21.31 -19.83 -10.23
C PHE A 33 -20.87 -20.70 -11.40
N GLY A 34 -19.59 -20.61 -11.73
CA GLY A 34 -18.90 -21.50 -12.68
C GLY A 34 -18.91 -20.99 -14.11
N THR A 35 -19.42 -19.78 -14.36
CA THR A 35 -19.36 -19.16 -15.68
C THR A 35 -18.01 -18.47 -15.91
N PRO A 36 -17.57 -18.32 -17.17
CA PRO A 36 -16.34 -17.59 -17.49
C PRO A 36 -16.32 -16.19 -16.89
N GLU A 37 -17.43 -15.45 -16.96
CA GLU A 37 -17.54 -14.07 -16.47
C GLU A 37 -17.38 -14.01 -14.94
N SER A 38 -17.95 -14.98 -14.22
CA SER A 38 -17.80 -15.06 -12.76
C SER A 38 -16.36 -15.39 -12.33
N ARG A 39 -15.64 -16.11 -13.20
CA ARG A 39 -14.24 -16.51 -12.97
C ARG A 39 -13.28 -15.37 -13.29
N GLU A 40 -13.54 -14.63 -14.36
CA GLU A 40 -12.78 -13.42 -14.72
C GLU A 40 -12.84 -12.39 -13.58
N LYS A 41 -14.04 -12.05 -13.10
CA LYS A 41 -14.23 -11.15 -11.95
C LYS A 41 -13.54 -11.65 -10.68
N TYR A 42 -13.50 -12.96 -10.47
CA TYR A 42 -12.76 -13.56 -9.36
C TYR A 42 -11.26 -13.31 -9.49
N GLU A 43 -10.67 -13.60 -10.66
CA GLU A 43 -9.22 -13.42 -10.87
C GLU A 43 -8.84 -11.93 -10.81
N GLU A 44 -9.66 -11.02 -11.33
CA GLU A 44 -9.45 -9.56 -11.18
C GLU A 44 -9.39 -9.13 -9.71
N LEU A 45 -10.40 -9.50 -8.92
CA LEU A 45 -10.48 -9.14 -7.49
C LEU A 45 -9.33 -9.75 -6.68
N VAL A 46 -8.97 -11.00 -6.98
CA VAL A 46 -7.88 -11.65 -6.26
C VAL A 46 -6.51 -11.11 -6.68
N THR A 47 -6.34 -10.72 -7.94
CA THR A 47 -5.12 -10.04 -8.41
C THR A 47 -4.96 -8.70 -7.72
N ALA A 48 -6.01 -7.89 -7.67
CA ALA A 48 -6.00 -6.62 -6.95
C ALA A 48 -5.69 -6.83 -5.45
N TRP A 49 -6.30 -7.84 -4.82
CA TRP A 49 -6.02 -8.19 -3.44
C TRP A 49 -4.56 -8.63 -3.23
N LEU A 50 -4.00 -9.45 -4.13
CA LEU A 50 -2.60 -9.88 -4.06
C LEU A 50 -1.63 -8.70 -4.20
N SER A 51 -1.89 -7.77 -5.11
CA SER A 51 -1.09 -6.55 -5.28
C SER A 51 -1.08 -5.69 -4.01
N ASP A 52 -2.23 -5.55 -3.34
CA ASP A 52 -2.34 -4.84 -2.07
C ASP A 52 -1.63 -5.57 -0.90
N GLN A 53 -1.44 -6.89 -1.02
CA GLN A 53 -0.65 -7.67 -0.05
C GLN A 53 0.85 -7.67 -0.36
N ASP A 54 1.28 -7.19 -1.53
CA ASP A 54 2.69 -7.12 -1.85
C ASP A 54 3.34 -6.02 -1.00
N PRO A 55 4.24 -6.36 -0.04
CA PRO A 55 4.92 -5.35 0.75
C PRO A 55 5.78 -4.42 -0.12
N ARG A 56 6.09 -4.80 -1.36
CA ARG A 56 6.77 -3.95 -2.34
C ARG A 56 5.86 -2.86 -2.92
N HIS A 57 4.53 -3.01 -2.84
CA HIS A 57 3.57 -1.97 -3.26
C HIS A 57 3.58 -0.75 -2.33
N VAL A 58 4.05 -0.93 -1.09
CA VAL A 58 4.39 0.14 -0.15
C VAL A 58 5.90 0.11 0.12
N ALA A 59 6.71 -0.05 -0.92
CA ALA A 59 8.16 0.09 -0.81
C ALA A 59 8.55 1.58 -0.70
N LEU A 60 8.05 2.27 0.32
CA LEU A 60 8.66 3.51 0.75
C LEU A 60 9.95 3.13 1.46
N THR A 61 11.09 3.36 0.83
CA THR A 61 12.36 3.17 1.52
C THR A 61 12.52 4.22 2.61
N ILE A 62 13.43 3.99 3.56
CA ILE A 62 13.76 5.01 4.57
C ILE A 62 14.28 6.29 3.89
N ASP A 63 14.96 6.17 2.74
CA ASP A 63 15.41 7.31 1.94
C ASP A 63 14.24 8.07 1.33
N ASP A 64 13.28 7.37 0.72
CA ASP A 64 12.09 8.00 0.14
C ASP A 64 11.28 8.73 1.22
N LEU A 65 11.14 8.12 2.41
CA LEU A 65 10.51 8.76 3.56
C LEU A 65 11.27 10.00 4.02
N ALA A 66 12.60 9.93 4.09
CA ALA A 66 13.45 11.04 4.48
C ALA A 66 13.38 12.21 3.48
N LEU A 67 13.33 11.92 2.18
CA LEU A 67 13.16 12.92 1.13
C LEU A 67 11.78 13.60 1.22
N LEU A 68 10.71 12.82 1.33
CA LEU A 68 9.35 13.34 1.49
C LEU A 68 9.22 14.22 2.74
N PHE A 69 9.83 13.81 3.86
CA PHE A 69 9.87 14.60 5.08
C PHE A 69 10.61 15.93 4.89
N LEU A 70 11.75 15.93 4.17
CA LEU A 70 12.49 17.16 3.91
C LEU A 70 11.69 18.15 3.06
N ASP A 71 10.95 17.69 2.06
CA ASP A 71 10.09 18.55 1.26
C ASP A 71 8.92 19.12 2.07
N PHE A 72 8.32 18.31 2.95
CA PHE A 72 7.35 18.80 3.93
C PHE A 72 7.97 19.86 4.86
N ALA A 73 9.16 19.59 5.41
CA ALA A 73 9.81 20.47 6.37
C ALA A 73 10.10 21.88 5.80
N LYS A 74 10.42 21.99 4.50
CA LYS A 74 10.62 23.28 3.81
C LYS A 74 9.36 24.13 3.74
N THR A 75 8.18 23.53 3.71
CA THR A 75 6.89 24.23 3.59
C THR A 75 6.26 24.48 4.96
N TYR A 76 6.47 23.58 5.91
CA TYR A 76 5.88 23.64 7.25
C TYR A 76 6.70 24.49 8.24
N TYR A 77 8.03 24.33 8.28
CA TYR A 77 8.90 25.05 9.21
C TYR A 77 9.40 26.36 8.60
N ARG A 78 8.50 27.35 8.50
CA ARG A 78 8.79 28.70 8.02
C ARG A 78 8.56 29.74 9.10
N HIS A 79 9.38 30.79 9.06
CA HIS A 79 9.09 32.01 9.77
C HIS A 79 7.88 32.72 9.15
N ARG A 80 7.30 33.66 9.89
CA ARG A 80 6.12 34.44 9.45
C ARG A 80 6.39 35.26 8.18
N ASP A 81 7.65 35.53 7.87
CA ASP A 81 8.13 36.20 6.65
C ASP A 81 8.36 35.25 5.46
N GLY A 82 8.09 33.94 5.63
CA GLY A 82 8.22 32.92 4.60
C GLY A 82 9.60 32.28 4.48
N THR A 83 10.59 32.71 5.26
CA THR A 83 11.95 32.13 5.24
C THR A 83 12.01 30.79 6.00
N GLU A 84 12.86 29.86 5.55
CA GLU A 84 13.07 28.56 6.22
C GLU A 84 13.62 28.78 7.64
N THR A 85 13.05 28.11 8.64
CA THR A 85 13.61 28.13 9.99
C THR A 85 14.91 27.33 10.06
N ARG A 86 15.86 27.70 10.95
CA ARG A 86 17.11 26.96 11.20
C ARG A 86 16.92 25.45 11.43
N SER A 87 15.75 25.04 11.91
CA SER A 87 15.32 23.65 12.08
C SER A 87 15.45 22.80 10.80
N THR A 88 15.19 23.39 9.62
CA THR A 88 15.36 22.70 8.31
C THR A 88 16.80 22.26 8.08
N ASN A 89 17.78 23.04 8.53
CA ASN A 89 19.18 22.74 8.41
C ASN A 89 19.60 21.61 9.38
N HIS A 90 19.02 21.59 10.59
CA HIS A 90 19.21 20.49 11.54
C HIS A 90 18.65 19.16 11.00
N PHE A 91 17.48 19.19 10.35
CA PHE A 91 16.92 17.98 9.72
C PHE A 91 17.82 17.45 8.58
N ARG A 92 18.34 18.34 7.72
CA ARG A 92 19.29 17.93 6.65
C ARG A 92 20.56 17.31 7.23
N GLN A 93 21.11 17.87 8.31
CA GLN A 93 22.31 17.32 8.96
C GLN A 93 22.03 15.96 9.61
N ALA A 94 20.92 15.81 10.31
CA ALA A 94 20.55 14.56 10.98
C ALA A 94 20.27 13.41 10.01
N LEU A 95 19.75 13.70 8.81
CA LEU A 95 19.45 12.69 7.79
C LEU A 95 20.67 12.35 6.90
N ARG A 96 21.77 13.10 7.01
CA ARG A 96 22.97 12.88 6.20
C ARG A 96 23.56 11.46 6.32
N PRO A 97 23.62 10.81 7.50
CA PRO A 97 24.09 9.43 7.62
C PRO A 97 23.16 8.41 6.96
N VAL A 98 21.85 8.67 6.98
CA VAL A 98 20.82 7.82 6.37
C VAL A 98 21.08 7.72 4.86
N PHE A 99 21.22 8.87 4.20
CA PHE A 99 21.54 8.95 2.77
C PHE A 99 22.94 8.41 2.42
N SER A 100 23.90 8.48 3.35
CA SER A 100 25.25 7.94 3.14
C SER A 100 25.34 6.42 3.30
N SER A 101 24.51 5.83 4.17
CA SER A 101 24.49 4.39 4.43
C SER A 101 23.70 3.58 3.40
N MET A 102 22.75 4.22 2.72
CA MET A 102 21.90 3.60 1.69
C MET A 102 22.35 3.98 0.27
N GLY A 103 23.64 4.32 0.11
CA GLY A 103 24.26 4.52 -1.19
C GLY A 103 23.88 3.39 -2.14
N LYS A 104 23.16 3.76 -3.22
CA LYS A 104 22.75 2.85 -4.29
C LYS A 104 23.95 2.02 -4.79
N PRO A 105 23.74 0.77 -5.26
CA PRO A 105 24.58 0.26 -6.34
C PRO A 105 24.43 1.12 -7.61
#